data_AF-A0A3C0J0N2-F1
#
_entry.id   AF-A0A3C0J0N2-F1
#
_cell.length_a   1.000
_cell.length_b   1.000
_cell.length_c   1.000
_cell.angle_alpha   90.00
_cell.angle_beta   90.00
_cell.angle_gamma   90.00
#
_symmetry.space_group_name_H-M   'P 1'
#
loop_
_entity.id
_entity.type
_entity.pdbx_description
1 polymer ?
#
loop_
_entity_poly.entity_id
_entity_poly.type
_entity_poly.pdbx_seq_one_letter_code
_entity_poly.pdbx_strand_id
1 'polypeptide(L)'
;KGEITIPIGVILAKRHIHMTPEEAERLGVHDRDTVMVQVAGDRALVFDEVLVRVDPTFTWEMHLDTDEANAACLKNGSLVTILKKN
;
A
#
# COMPACT_ATOMS: atom_id res chain seq x y z
N LYS A 1 9.10 29.47 -20.82
CA LYS A 1 8.86 29.05 -19.41
C LYS A 1 7.44 29.47 -19.06
N GLY A 2 6.66 28.60 -18.43
CA GLY A 2 5.28 28.87 -18.04
C GLY A 2 5.02 28.35 -16.63
N GLU A 3 4.01 28.92 -16.00
CA GLU A 3 3.51 28.54 -14.69
C GLU A 3 2.01 28.25 -14.82
N ILE A 4 1.53 27.24 -14.11
CA ILE A 4 0.11 26.98 -13.95
C ILE A 4 -0.17 26.83 -12.46
N THR A 5 -1.06 27.66 -11.95
CA THR A 5 -1.53 27.58 -10.57
C THR A 5 -2.84 26.79 -10.57
N ILE A 6 -2.87 25.68 -9.83
CA ILE A 6 -4.10 24.94 -9.58
C ILE A 6 -4.59 25.24 -8.16
N PRO A 7 -5.89 25.52 -7.95
CA PRO A 7 -6.42 25.84 -6.63
C PRO A 7 -6.50 24.61 -5.71
N ILE A 8 -6.64 23.42 -6.31
CA ILE A 8 -6.77 22.13 -5.61
C ILE A 8 -6.16 21.02 -6.46
N GLY A 9 -5.77 19.90 -5.83
CA GLY A 9 -5.29 18.69 -6.51
C GLY A 9 -4.07 18.02 -5.88
N VAL A 10 -3.42 18.68 -4.90
CA VAL A 10 -2.30 18.10 -4.15
C VAL A 10 -2.84 17.23 -3.02
N ILE A 11 -2.28 16.02 -2.87
CA ILE A 11 -2.68 15.05 -1.85
C ILE A 11 -1.45 14.43 -1.18
N LEU A 12 -1.63 13.89 0.02
CA LEU A 12 -0.74 12.87 0.59
C LEU A 12 -1.26 11.50 0.15
N ALA A 13 -0.39 10.67 -0.43
CA ALA A 13 -0.80 9.35 -0.90
C ALA A 13 -1.10 8.44 0.30
N LYS A 14 -2.35 7.97 0.43
CA LYS A 14 -2.68 6.96 1.43
C LYS A 14 -2.15 5.60 0.97
N ARG A 15 -1.32 4.95 1.78
CA ARG A 15 -0.85 3.57 1.55
C ARG A 15 -1.97 2.59 1.20
N HIS A 16 -1.71 1.74 0.22
CA HIS A 16 -2.69 0.76 -0.26
C HIS A 16 -2.00 -0.42 -0.93
N ILE A 17 -2.75 -1.52 -1.08
CA ILE A 17 -2.32 -2.70 -1.82
C ILE A 17 -3.26 -2.87 -3.00
N HIS A 18 -2.68 -2.91 -4.20
CA HIS A 18 -3.37 -3.35 -5.40
C HIS A 18 -3.38 -4.88 -5.44
N MET A 19 -4.51 -5.48 -5.81
CA MET A 19 -4.67 -6.92 -6.00
C MET A 19 -5.62 -7.20 -7.17
N THR A 20 -5.43 -8.33 -7.84
CA THR A 20 -6.46 -8.92 -8.69
C THR A 20 -7.56 -9.60 -7.85
N PRO A 21 -8.74 -9.86 -8.42
CA PRO A 21 -9.80 -10.61 -7.71
C PRO A 21 -9.35 -11.98 -7.21
N GLU A 22 -8.52 -12.71 -7.98
CA GLU A 22 -8.01 -14.04 -7.60
C GLU A 22 -7.10 -13.97 -6.36
N GLU A 23 -6.22 -12.95 -6.29
CA GLU A 23 -5.31 -12.76 -5.17
C GLU A 23 -6.04 -12.34 -3.90
N ALA A 24 -7.04 -11.47 -4.04
CA ALA A 24 -7.92 -11.05 -2.96
C ALA A 24 -8.71 -12.24 -2.40
N GLU A 25 -9.30 -13.07 -3.27
CA GLU A 25 -10.00 -14.30 -2.89
C GLU A 25 -9.07 -15.28 -2.17
N ARG A 26 -7.84 -15.48 -2.68
CA ARG A 26 -6.83 -16.35 -2.06
C ARG A 26 -6.48 -15.93 -0.63
N LEU A 27 -6.52 -14.63 -0.34
CA LEU A 27 -6.24 -14.08 0.98
C LEU A 27 -7.50 -13.96 1.84
N GLY A 28 -8.69 -14.09 1.25
CA GLY A 28 -9.98 -13.86 1.90
C GLY A 28 -10.19 -12.41 2.30
N VAL A 29 -9.80 -11.47 1.43
CA VAL A 29 -10.02 -10.02 1.57
C VAL A 29 -10.84 -9.52 0.38
N HIS A 30 -11.51 -8.38 0.54
CA HIS A 30 -12.35 -7.77 -0.47
C HIS A 30 -11.89 -6.35 -0.82
N ASP A 31 -12.40 -5.80 -1.93
CA ASP A 31 -12.18 -4.40 -2.26
C ASP A 31 -12.62 -3.49 -1.11
N ARG A 32 -11.78 -2.52 -0.78
CA ARG A 32 -11.93 -1.57 0.33
C ARG A 32 -11.79 -2.11 1.75
N ASP A 33 -11.41 -3.39 1.92
CA ASP A 33 -10.98 -3.86 3.23
C ASP A 33 -9.70 -3.14 3.68
N THR A 34 -9.47 -3.14 5.00
CA THR A 34 -8.23 -2.65 5.60
C THR A 34 -7.47 -3.79 6.25
N VAL A 35 -6.18 -3.90 5.95
CA VAL A 35 -5.29 -4.90 6.54
C VAL A 35 -4.14 -4.23 7.29
N MET A 36 -3.44 -5.02 8.10
CA MET A 36 -2.14 -4.64 8.64
C MET A 36 -1.04 -5.25 7.77
N VAL A 37 0.09 -4.56 7.64
CA VAL A 37 1.27 -5.07 6.91
C VAL A 37 2.50 -4.98 7.80
N GLN A 38 3.11 -6.13 8.06
CA GLN A 38 4.35 -6.25 8.79
C GLN A 38 5.56 -6.12 7.86
N VAL A 39 6.51 -5.29 8.30
CA VAL A 39 7.84 -5.16 7.73
C VAL A 39 8.85 -5.67 8.75
N ALA A 40 9.76 -6.54 8.30
CA ALA A 40 10.87 -7.04 9.11
C ALA A 40 12.17 -6.26 8.83
N GLY A 41 13.22 -6.52 9.61
CA GLY A 41 14.55 -5.92 9.45
C GLY A 41 14.87 -4.83 10.48
N ASP A 42 15.89 -4.03 10.21
CA ASP A 42 16.48 -3.09 11.19
C ASP A 42 15.52 -1.99 11.64
N ARG A 43 14.57 -1.60 10.78
CA ARG A 43 13.47 -0.68 11.10
C ARG A 43 12.11 -1.38 10.97
N ALA A 44 12.02 -2.57 11.55
CA ALA A 44 10.78 -3.35 11.58
C ALA A 44 9.62 -2.53 12.18
N LEU A 45 8.46 -2.63 11.55
CA LEU A 45 7.24 -1.97 11.99
C LEU A 45 6.01 -2.65 11.38
N VAL A 46 4.82 -2.26 11.85
CA VAL A 46 3.55 -2.66 11.26
C VAL A 46 2.86 -1.41 10.74
N PHE A 47 2.57 -1.38 9.45
CA PHE A 47 1.64 -0.43 8.89
C PHE A 47 0.22 -0.89 9.18
N ASP A 48 -0.53 -0.11 9.95
CA ASP A 48 -1.96 -0.30 10.12
C ASP A 48 -2.75 0.54 9.10
N GLU A 49 -4.03 0.21 8.92
CA GLU A 49 -4.99 0.90 8.04
C GLU A 49 -4.54 0.93 6.57
N VAL A 50 -3.96 -0.18 6.09
CA VAL A 50 -3.57 -0.33 4.69
C VAL A 50 -4.79 -0.75 3.86
N LEU A 51 -5.19 0.11 2.94
CA LEU A 51 -6.37 -0.11 2.10
C LEU A 51 -6.10 -1.17 1.02
N VAL A 52 -6.96 -2.17 0.92
CA VAL A 52 -6.98 -3.10 -0.21
C VAL A 52 -7.82 -2.49 -1.33
N ARG A 53 -7.28 -2.55 -2.55
CA ARG A 53 -7.97 -2.15 -3.79
C ARG A 53 -7.93 -3.31 -4.77
N VAL A 54 -9.09 -3.77 -5.20
CA VAL A 54 -9.20 -4.95 -6.06
C VAL A 54 -9.72 -4.55 -7.43
N ASP A 55 -8.95 -4.86 -8.47
CA ASP A 55 -9.33 -4.63 -9.87
C ASP A 55 -8.62 -5.66 -10.77
N PRO A 56 -9.26 -6.20 -11.83
CA PRO A 56 -8.63 -7.15 -12.73
C PRO A 56 -7.42 -6.59 -13.51
N THR A 57 -7.25 -5.26 -13.57
CA THR A 57 -6.09 -4.61 -14.22
C THR A 57 -4.92 -4.38 -13.28
N PHE A 58 -5.06 -4.71 -12.00
CA PHE A 58 -4.02 -4.51 -10.99
C PHE A 58 -3.03 -5.65 -10.92
N THR A 59 -1.86 -5.34 -10.37
CA THR A 59 -0.82 -6.29 -9.99
C THR A 59 -0.70 -6.27 -8.48
N TRP A 60 -0.45 -7.43 -7.87
CA TRP A 60 -0.24 -7.51 -6.41
C TRP A 60 0.97 -6.73 -5.94
N GLU A 61 0.73 -5.52 -5.46
CA GLU A 61 1.77 -4.58 -5.07
C GLU A 61 1.27 -3.65 -3.98
N MET A 62 2.09 -3.42 -2.95
CA MET A 62 1.85 -2.41 -1.93
C MET A 62 2.52 -1.10 -2.32
N HIS A 63 1.73 -0.02 -2.34
CA HIS A 63 2.19 1.33 -2.66
C HIS A 63 2.36 2.11 -1.36
N LEU A 64 3.57 2.62 -1.16
CA LEU A 64 3.98 3.50 -0.07
C LEU A 64 4.55 4.78 -0.67
N ASP A 65 4.42 5.89 0.05
CA ASP A 65 5.24 7.06 -0.30
C ASP A 65 6.71 6.88 0.12
N THR A 66 7.56 7.83 -0.25
CA THR A 66 9.00 7.75 0.01
C THR A 66 9.32 7.84 1.50
N ASP A 67 8.56 8.62 2.28
CA ASP A 67 8.80 8.77 3.72
C ASP A 67 8.41 7.50 4.48
N GLU A 68 7.29 6.88 4.10
CA GLU A 68 6.85 5.59 4.63
C GLU A 68 7.87 4.48 4.31
N ALA A 69 8.36 4.39 3.07
CA ALA A 69 9.37 3.41 2.68
C ALA A 69 10.69 3.59 3.46
N ASN A 70 11.17 4.84 3.59
CA ASN A 70 12.39 5.17 4.33
C ASN A 70 12.24 4.89 5.83
N ALA A 71 11.05 5.14 6.41
CA ALA A 71 10.75 4.83 7.81
C ALA A 71 10.90 3.34 8.12
N ALA A 72 10.61 2.48 7.14
CA ALA A 72 10.67 1.02 7.24
C ALA A 72 11.93 0.39 6.61
N CYS A 73 12.90 1.19 6.14
CA CYS A 73 14.07 0.71 5.37
C CYS A 73 13.72 -0.15 4.14
N LEU A 74 12.62 0.17 3.46
CA LEU A 74 12.16 -0.52 2.26
C LEU A 74 12.71 0.12 0.98
N LYS A 75 12.78 -0.69 -0.07
CA LYS A 75 13.07 -0.28 -1.45
C LYS A 75 12.13 -1.03 -2.40
N ASN A 76 12.05 -0.61 -3.65
CA ASN A 76 11.24 -1.32 -4.64
C ASN A 76 11.64 -2.80 -4.72
N GLY A 77 10.63 -3.67 -4.73
CA GLY A 77 10.81 -5.13 -4.72
C GLY A 77 11.05 -5.75 -3.35
N SER A 78 11.14 -4.96 -2.26
CA SER A 78 11.13 -5.53 -0.91
C SER A 78 9.80 -6.26 -0.65
N LEU A 79 9.89 -7.43 0.00
CA LEU A 79 8.73 -8.22 0.38
C LEU A 79 8.26 -7.85 1.79
N VAL A 80 6.95 -7.88 1.99
CA VAL A 80 6.26 -7.57 3.25
C VAL A 80 5.19 -8.61 3.53
N THR A 81 4.69 -8.69 4.76
CA THR A 81 3.72 -9.72 5.17
C THR A 81 2.39 -9.08 5.53
N ILE A 82 1.30 -9.51 4.89
CA ILE A 82 -0.06 -9.10 5.27
C ILE A 82 -0.47 -9.86 6.53
N LEU A 83 -0.97 -9.13 7.53
CA LEU A 83 -1.55 -9.67 8.75
C LEU A 83 -3.07 -9.50 8.71
N LYS A 84 -3.82 -10.58 9.01
CA LYS A 84 -5.28 -10.48 9.20
C LYS A 84 -5.58 -9.73 10.50
N LYS A 85 -6.48 -8.75 10.44
CA LYS A 85 -7.12 -8.20 11.64
C LYS A 85 -8.06 -9.28 12.19
N ASN A 86 -7.86 -9.66 13.45
CA ASN A 86 -8.75 -10.58 14.18
C ASN A 86 -10.08 -9.90 14.49
#